data_AF-A0A1I1FVM6-F1
#
_entry.id   AF-A0A1I1FVM6-F1
#
_cell.length_a   1.000
_cell.length_b   1.000
_cell.length_c   1.000
_cell.angle_alpha   90.00
_cell.angle_beta   90.00
_cell.angle_gamma   90.00
#
_symmetry.space_group_name_H-M   'P 1'
#
loop_
_entity.id
_entity.type
_entity.pdbx_description
1 polymer ?
#
loop_
_entity_poly.entity_id
_entity_poly.type
_entity_poly.pdbx_seq_one_letter_code
_entity_poly.pdbx_strand_id
1 'polypeptide(L)'
;MKKYFLLFTAALIAMALSFSSAGAKGKVHNNNTFGIVQEAFNKQVSISEKPRTKKEIHDILQGYFTEDVIKKFMKQNVVKVKGGYAALGSDNAEYYIPFFSYGTKTKVFENQNHSIKYVQEKMQAGEGPVSYTPHYETVKMEKISGKWKVSSISINNRKLPAAAK
;
A
#
# COMPACT_ATOMS: atom_id res chain seq x y z
N MET A 1 21.13 46.00 8.25
CA MET A 1 21.11 44.57 7.87
C MET A 1 20.04 43.75 8.61
N LYS A 2 19.88 43.87 9.94
CA LYS A 2 18.83 43.14 10.72
C LYS A 2 17.38 43.35 10.25
N LYS A 3 16.99 44.56 9.84
CA LYS A 3 15.62 44.87 9.39
C LYS A 3 15.25 44.21 8.05
N TYR A 4 16.21 44.11 7.13
CA TYR A 4 16.05 43.40 5.86
C TYR A 4 16.12 41.88 6.03
N PHE A 5 16.89 41.40 7.01
CA PHE A 5 16.95 39.97 7.37
C PHE A 5 15.61 39.45 7.92
N LEU A 6 14.92 40.25 8.74
CA LEU A 6 13.58 39.92 9.27
C LEU A 6 12.49 39.93 8.17
N LEU A 7 12.60 40.82 7.18
CA LEU A 7 11.69 40.84 6.04
C LEU A 7 11.91 39.64 5.12
N PHE A 8 13.16 39.20 4.96
CA PHE A 8 13.51 38.03 4.15
C PHE A 8 13.02 36.71 4.76
N THR A 9 13.10 36.55 6.09
CA THR A 9 12.58 35.37 6.78
C THR A 9 11.05 35.32 6.78
N ALA A 10 10.36 36.47 6.91
CA ALA A 10 8.91 36.52 6.80
C ALA A 10 8.40 36.15 5.39
N ALA A 11 9.12 36.56 4.34
CA ALA A 11 8.82 36.19 2.96
C ALA A 11 9.00 34.69 2.69
N LEU A 12 10.03 34.06 3.27
CA LEU A 12 10.26 32.62 3.16
C LEU A 12 9.16 31.79 3.85
N ILE A 13 8.67 32.24 5.01
CA ILE A 13 7.58 31.57 5.73
C ILE A 13 6.25 31.70 4.95
N ALA A 14 5.97 32.87 4.36
CA ALA A 14 4.79 33.07 3.51
C ALA A 14 4.83 32.20 2.23
N MET A 15 6.02 32.00 1.66
CA MET A 15 6.20 31.11 0.51
C MET A 15 6.04 29.62 0.87
N ALA A 16 6.48 29.21 2.06
CA ALA A 16 6.30 27.84 2.56
C ALA A 16 4.82 27.51 2.83
N LEU A 17 4.00 28.50 3.22
CA LEU A 17 2.55 28.33 3.43
C LEU A 17 1.74 28.33 2.12
N SER A 18 2.36 28.69 0.99
CA SER A 18 1.68 28.79 -0.31
C SER A 18 1.69 27.49 -1.12
N PHE A 19 2.29 26.40 -0.61
CA PHE A 19 2.17 25.07 -1.20
C PHE A 19 0.81 24.44 -0.90
N SER A 20 -0.26 25.06 -1.39
CA SER A 20 -1.53 24.37 -1.60
C SER A 20 -1.39 23.54 -2.86
N SER A 21 -1.41 22.21 -2.72
CA SER A 21 -1.41 21.28 -3.84
C SER A 21 -2.58 21.61 -4.78
N ALA A 22 -2.27 22.19 -5.94
CA ALA A 22 -3.21 22.35 -7.03
C ALA A 22 -3.59 20.96 -7.57
N GLY A 23 -4.66 20.40 -7.01
CA GLY A 23 -5.25 19.15 -7.49
C GLY A 23 -5.84 19.37 -8.87
N ALA A 24 -5.18 18.85 -9.90
CA ALA A 24 -5.69 18.82 -11.26
C ALA A 24 -7.10 18.19 -11.27
N LYS A 25 -8.09 18.94 -11.77
CA LYS A 25 -9.45 18.47 -12.01
C LYS A 25 -9.46 17.45 -13.17
N GLY A 26 -9.16 16.21 -12.84
CA GLY A 26 -9.52 15.01 -13.60
C GLY A 26 -10.08 14.00 -12.61
N LYS A 27 -11.22 13.35 -12.91
CA LYS A 27 -11.87 12.37 -12.04
C LYS A 27 -10.93 11.19 -11.71
N VAL A 28 -10.15 11.32 -10.63
CA VAL A 28 -9.48 10.21 -9.92
C VAL A 28 -9.83 10.36 -8.44
N HIS A 29 -11.05 9.95 -8.07
CA HIS A 29 -11.60 10.15 -6.73
C HIS A 29 -10.98 9.22 -5.65
N ASN A 30 -9.95 8.42 -5.99
CA ASN A 30 -9.42 7.33 -5.18
C ASN A 30 -7.97 7.53 -4.71
N ASN A 31 -7.39 8.72 -4.87
CA ASN A 31 -5.97 8.97 -4.61
C ASN A 31 -5.52 8.56 -3.19
N ASN A 32 -6.40 8.74 -2.19
CA ASN A 32 -6.10 8.32 -0.82
C ASN A 32 -5.99 6.80 -0.66
N THR A 33 -6.88 6.02 -1.28
CA THR A 33 -6.85 4.55 -1.13
C THR A 33 -5.64 3.93 -1.84
N PHE A 34 -5.31 4.42 -3.04
CA PHE A 34 -4.10 3.97 -3.74
C PHE A 34 -2.84 4.35 -2.97
N GLY A 35 -2.76 5.56 -2.45
CA GLY A 35 -1.66 6.00 -1.60
C GLY A 35 -1.42 5.06 -0.41
N ILE A 36 -2.48 4.70 0.32
CA ILE A 36 -2.36 3.80 1.48
C ILE A 36 -1.88 2.40 1.07
N VAL A 37 -2.42 1.83 -0.02
CA VAL A 37 -2.01 0.49 -0.49
C VAL A 37 -0.57 0.49 -1.01
N GLN A 38 -0.17 1.54 -1.74
CA GLN A 38 1.20 1.69 -2.24
C GLN A 38 2.20 1.89 -1.09
N GLU A 39 1.83 2.68 -0.08
CA GLU A 39 2.67 2.87 1.10
C GLU A 39 2.80 1.58 1.91
N ALA A 40 1.71 0.83 2.07
CA ALA A 40 1.72 -0.50 2.71
C ALA A 40 2.64 -1.48 1.96
N PHE A 41 2.60 -1.49 0.63
CA PHE A 41 3.50 -2.31 -0.20
C PHE A 41 4.97 -1.90 0.02
N ASN A 42 5.26 -0.59 0.00
CA ASN A 42 6.60 -0.08 0.27
C ASN A 42 7.12 -0.49 1.66
N LYS A 43 6.24 -0.54 2.67
CA LYS A 43 6.62 -1.07 4.00
C LYS A 43 7.00 -2.55 3.93
N GLN A 44 6.29 -3.38 3.17
CA GLN A 44 6.67 -4.79 2.97
C GLN A 44 8.03 -4.93 2.29
N VAL A 45 8.28 -4.15 1.23
CA VAL A 45 9.55 -4.15 0.49
C VAL A 45 10.70 -3.67 1.39
N SER A 46 10.49 -2.65 2.22
CA SER A 46 11.53 -2.09 3.10
C SER A 46 12.11 -3.09 4.11
N ILE A 47 11.42 -4.21 4.37
CA ILE A 47 11.89 -5.28 5.26
C ILE A 47 13.07 -6.04 4.64
N SER A 48 13.21 -6.00 3.31
CA SER A 48 14.34 -6.61 2.59
C SER A 48 15.63 -5.79 2.65
N GLU A 49 15.55 -4.48 2.92
CA GLU A 49 16.68 -3.54 2.78
C GLU A 49 17.79 -3.72 3.82
N LYS A 50 17.43 -4.16 5.04
CA LYS A 50 18.42 -4.50 6.09
C LYS A 50 17.87 -5.57 7.03
N PRO A 51 18.74 -6.34 7.71
CA PRO A 51 18.34 -7.14 8.85
C PRO A 51 17.65 -6.30 9.94
N ARG A 52 16.60 -6.84 10.55
CA ARG A 52 15.83 -6.24 11.66
C ARG A 52 15.48 -7.29 12.71
N THR A 53 15.05 -6.86 13.88
CA THR A 53 14.37 -7.72 14.85
C THR A 53 12.94 -8.03 14.37
N LYS A 54 12.36 -9.14 14.86
CA LYS A 54 10.94 -9.47 14.60
C LYS A 54 9.99 -8.36 15.05
N LYS A 55 10.32 -7.69 16.17
CA LYS A 55 9.54 -6.58 16.70
C LYS A 55 9.54 -5.38 15.76
N GLU A 56 10.71 -4.98 15.25
CA GLU A 56 10.79 -3.86 14.30
C GLU A 56 10.02 -4.16 13.00
N ILE A 57 10.06 -5.41 12.51
CA ILE A 57 9.28 -5.82 11.35
C ILE A 57 7.78 -5.71 11.64
N HIS A 58 7.33 -6.21 12.79
CA HIS A 58 5.94 -6.07 13.23
C HIS A 58 5.55 -4.58 13.34
N ASP A 59 6.41 -3.75 13.94
CA ASP A 59 6.17 -2.32 14.12
C ASP A 59 6.06 -1.56 12.78
N ILE A 60 6.84 -1.96 11.77
CA ILE A 60 6.74 -1.43 10.40
C ILE A 60 5.38 -1.76 9.77
N LEU A 61 4.86 -2.97 10.02
CA LEU A 61 3.64 -3.47 9.38
C LEU A 61 2.36 -3.06 10.12
N GLN A 62 2.38 -2.95 11.45
CA GLN A 62 1.17 -2.74 12.27
C GLN A 62 0.40 -1.45 11.95
N GLY A 63 1.05 -0.46 11.34
CA GLY A 63 0.40 0.76 10.88
C GLY A 63 -0.56 0.54 9.70
N TYR A 64 -0.31 -0.48 8.88
CA TYR A 64 -0.95 -0.67 7.58
C TYR A 64 -1.69 -2.00 7.45
N PHE A 65 -1.36 -3.00 8.26
CA PHE A 65 -1.89 -4.35 8.15
C PHE A 65 -2.67 -4.75 9.42
N THR A 66 -3.63 -5.64 9.27
CA THR A 66 -4.22 -6.35 10.41
C THR A 66 -3.25 -7.37 10.97
N GLU A 67 -3.40 -7.71 12.25
CA GLU A 67 -2.52 -8.65 12.93
C GLU A 67 -2.46 -10.02 12.22
N ASP A 68 -3.59 -10.47 11.66
CA ASP A 68 -3.64 -11.73 10.92
C ASP A 68 -2.80 -11.72 9.64
N VAL A 69 -2.79 -10.60 8.90
CA VAL A 69 -1.95 -10.45 7.71
C VAL A 69 -0.48 -10.38 8.11
N ILE A 70 -0.15 -9.69 9.21
CA ILE A 70 1.22 -9.60 9.73
C ILE A 70 1.75 -10.98 10.09
N LYS A 71 0.98 -11.77 10.84
CA LYS A 71 1.36 -13.14 11.23
C LYS A 71 1.64 -14.03 10.02
N LYS A 72 0.77 -13.97 9.00
CA LYS A 72 0.92 -14.74 7.76
C LYS A 72 2.17 -14.32 6.97
N PHE A 73 2.37 -13.02 6.78
CA PHE A 73 3.55 -12.46 6.13
C PHE A 73 4.84 -12.84 6.86
N MET A 74 4.89 -12.63 8.18
CA MET A 74 6.06 -12.98 8.99
C MET A 74 6.37 -14.47 8.97
N LYS A 75 5.36 -15.33 8.87
CA LYS A 75 5.55 -16.79 8.81
C LYS A 75 6.15 -17.22 7.47
N GLN A 76 5.68 -16.68 6.35
CA GLN A 76 6.08 -17.16 5.02
C GLN A 76 7.29 -16.42 4.44
N ASN A 77 7.39 -15.12 4.68
CA ASN A 77 8.32 -14.26 3.94
C ASN A 77 9.52 -13.83 4.77
N VAL A 78 9.42 -13.82 6.11
CA VAL A 78 10.49 -13.35 6.99
C VAL A 78 11.36 -14.50 7.47
N VAL A 79 12.64 -14.46 7.12
CA VAL A 79 13.63 -15.50 7.45
C VAL A 79 14.76 -14.95 8.31
N LYS A 80 15.47 -15.83 9.01
CA LYS A 80 16.67 -15.47 9.77
C LYS A 80 17.84 -15.19 8.81
N VAL A 81 18.53 -14.08 9.01
CA VAL A 81 19.76 -13.71 8.27
C VAL A 81 20.85 -13.26 9.25
N LYS A 82 22.08 -13.07 8.77
CA LYS A 82 23.14 -12.47 9.58
C LYS A 82 22.69 -11.09 10.06
N GLY A 83 22.73 -10.87 11.39
CA GLY A 83 22.34 -9.59 11.99
C GLY A 83 20.83 -9.42 12.28
N GLY A 84 19.97 -10.40 11.99
CA GLY A 84 18.54 -10.26 12.31
C GLY A 84 17.63 -11.16 11.49
N TYR A 85 16.57 -10.56 10.98
CA TYR A 85 15.55 -11.14 10.11
C TYR A 85 15.30 -10.19 8.94
N ALA A 86 14.97 -10.74 7.78
CA ALA A 86 14.64 -9.98 6.58
C ALA A 86 13.61 -10.74 5.75
N ALA A 87 12.94 -10.02 4.85
CA ALA A 87 12.09 -10.64 3.84
C ALA A 87 12.88 -10.73 2.54
N LEU A 88 13.25 -11.94 2.14
CA LEU A 88 14.00 -12.17 0.91
C LEU A 88 13.04 -12.34 -0.26
N GLY A 89 13.47 -11.91 -1.45
CA GLY A 89 12.73 -12.19 -2.68
C GLY A 89 12.49 -13.70 -2.81
N SER A 90 11.25 -14.07 -3.09
CA SER A 90 10.81 -15.46 -3.22
C SER A 90 9.79 -15.53 -4.35
N ASP A 91 9.79 -16.65 -5.08
CA ASP A 91 8.76 -16.96 -6.06
C ASP A 91 7.37 -17.13 -5.41
N ASN A 92 7.33 -17.28 -4.07
CA ASN A 92 6.09 -17.30 -3.29
C ASN A 92 5.81 -15.94 -2.63
N ALA A 93 4.97 -15.13 -3.29
CA ALA A 93 4.58 -13.79 -2.87
C ALA A 93 3.12 -13.67 -2.37
N GLU A 94 2.51 -14.77 -1.90
CA GLU A 94 1.08 -14.85 -1.53
C GLU A 94 0.61 -13.73 -0.56
N TYR A 95 1.48 -13.30 0.36
CA TYR A 95 1.17 -12.27 1.34
C TYR A 95 1.78 -10.89 1.05
N TYR A 96 2.33 -10.69 -0.14
CA TYR A 96 2.70 -9.37 -0.62
C TYR A 96 1.52 -8.68 -1.29
N ILE A 97 1.41 -7.36 -1.09
CA ILE A 97 0.51 -6.56 -1.92
C ILE A 97 0.97 -6.69 -3.39
N PRO A 98 0.05 -7.00 -4.31
CA PRO A 98 0.26 -6.95 -5.74
C PRO A 98 0.95 -5.70 -6.24
N PHE A 99 1.79 -5.85 -7.27
CA PHE A 99 2.33 -4.71 -8.01
C PHE A 99 1.28 -4.16 -8.98
N PHE A 100 0.28 -3.46 -8.43
CA PHE A 100 -0.78 -2.82 -9.21
C PHE A 100 -0.23 -1.68 -10.09
N SER A 101 -0.87 -1.43 -11.23
CA SER A 101 -0.52 -0.29 -12.07
C SER A 101 -0.98 1.05 -11.48
N TYR A 102 -1.93 1.02 -10.53
CA TYR A 102 -2.64 2.17 -9.97
C TYR A 102 -3.27 3.10 -11.03
N GLY A 103 -3.45 2.57 -12.25
CA GLY A 103 -3.97 3.28 -13.40
C GLY A 103 -5.45 2.97 -13.65
N THR A 104 -5.88 3.10 -14.90
CA THR A 104 -7.26 2.83 -15.30
C THR A 104 -7.67 1.36 -15.13
N LYS A 105 -6.71 0.44 -15.01
CA LYS A 105 -6.93 -0.99 -14.80
C LYS A 105 -7.20 -1.34 -13.33
N THR A 106 -6.70 -0.54 -12.40
CA THR A 106 -6.91 -0.74 -10.95
C THR A 106 -8.24 -0.14 -10.52
N LYS A 107 -9.11 -0.96 -9.94
CA LYS A 107 -10.45 -0.53 -9.51
C LYS A 107 -10.55 -0.56 -8.00
N VAL A 108 -11.27 0.42 -7.45
CA VAL A 108 -11.65 0.45 -6.04
C VAL A 108 -13.14 0.19 -5.93
N PHE A 109 -13.52 -0.74 -5.06
CA PHE A 109 -14.89 -1.00 -4.66
C PHE A 109 -15.02 -0.70 -3.17
N GLU A 110 -16.13 -0.12 -2.75
CA GLU A 110 -16.40 0.20 -1.34
C GLU A 110 -17.80 -0.31 -0.99
N ASN A 111 -17.98 -0.80 0.24
CA ASN A 111 -19.29 -1.22 0.72
C ASN A 111 -20.15 -0.02 1.18
N GLN A 112 -21.46 -0.23 1.31
CA GLN A 112 -22.42 0.83 1.64
C GLN A 112 -22.13 1.58 2.96
N ASN A 113 -21.54 0.91 3.95
CA ASN A 113 -21.21 1.52 5.25
C ASN A 113 -19.80 2.13 5.31
N HIS A 114 -19.08 2.21 4.19
CA HIS A 114 -17.74 2.80 4.07
C HIS A 114 -16.70 2.25 5.07
N SER A 115 -16.86 0.98 5.48
CA SER A 115 -15.94 0.31 6.41
C SER A 115 -15.03 -0.72 5.74
N ILE A 116 -15.35 -1.11 4.49
CA ILE A 116 -14.57 -2.04 3.69
C ILE A 116 -14.31 -1.46 2.30
N LYS A 117 -13.04 -1.51 1.87
CA LYS A 117 -12.63 -1.23 0.50
C LYS A 117 -11.94 -2.44 -0.11
N TYR A 118 -12.07 -2.58 -1.41
CA TYR A 118 -11.34 -3.56 -2.21
C TYR A 118 -10.58 -2.82 -3.29
N VAL A 119 -9.27 -3.04 -3.41
CA VAL A 119 -8.45 -2.61 -4.54
C VAL A 119 -8.16 -3.85 -5.37
N GLN A 120 -8.55 -3.83 -6.64
CA GLN A 120 -8.45 -5.00 -7.51
C GLN A 120 -7.94 -4.62 -8.89
N GLU A 121 -7.08 -5.46 -9.44
CA GLU A 121 -6.60 -5.36 -10.82
C GLU A 121 -6.63 -6.73 -11.49
N LYS A 122 -6.90 -6.74 -12.81
CA LYS A 122 -6.77 -7.94 -13.61
C LYS A 122 -5.31 -8.08 -14.06
N MET A 123 -4.65 -9.13 -13.61
CA MET A 123 -3.33 -9.52 -14.08
C MET A 123 -3.48 -10.25 -15.41
N GLN A 124 -2.78 -9.76 -16.43
CA GLN A 124 -2.72 -10.41 -17.73
C GLN A 124 -1.83 -11.64 -17.63
N ALA A 125 -1.97 -12.60 -18.53
CA ALA A 125 -1.03 -13.72 -18.58
C ALA A 125 0.41 -13.20 -18.67
N GLY A 126 1.29 -13.69 -17.81
CA GLY A 126 2.69 -13.32 -17.84
C GLY A 126 3.37 -13.86 -19.10
N GLU A 127 4.11 -13.01 -19.79
CA GLU A 127 5.07 -13.44 -20.79
C GLU A 127 6.42 -13.63 -20.09
N GLY A 128 6.71 -14.87 -19.71
CA GLY A 128 7.93 -15.25 -18.98
C GLY A 128 8.02 -16.77 -18.81
N PRO A 129 9.12 -17.30 -18.24
CA PRO A 129 9.31 -18.74 -18.05
C PRO A 129 8.26 -19.36 -17.11
N VAL A 130 7.56 -18.52 -16.33
CA VAL A 130 6.40 -18.88 -15.51
C VAL A 130 5.15 -18.27 -16.14
N SER A 131 4.31 -19.12 -16.73
CA SER A 131 3.01 -18.72 -17.27
C SER A 131 1.92 -18.84 -16.22
N TYR A 132 1.04 -17.84 -16.13
CA TYR A 132 -0.17 -17.90 -15.33
C TYR A 132 -1.37 -17.48 -16.16
N THR A 133 -2.53 -18.08 -15.89
CA THR A 133 -3.78 -17.67 -16.54
C THR A 133 -4.17 -16.28 -16.06
N PRO A 134 -4.85 -15.46 -16.90
CA PRO A 134 -5.38 -14.18 -16.46
C PRO A 134 -6.23 -14.34 -15.21
N HIS A 135 -5.94 -13.55 -14.19
CA HIS A 135 -6.63 -13.61 -12.90
C HIS A 135 -6.77 -12.20 -12.32
N TYR A 136 -7.48 -12.09 -11.20
CA TYR A 136 -7.63 -10.85 -10.45
C TYR A 136 -6.86 -10.94 -9.15
N GLU A 137 -6.04 -9.95 -8.89
CA GLU A 137 -5.42 -9.78 -7.57
C GLU A 137 -6.17 -8.71 -6.80
N THR A 138 -6.42 -8.96 -5.51
CA THR A 138 -7.32 -8.15 -4.70
C THR A 138 -6.76 -7.92 -3.30
N VAL A 139 -6.69 -6.65 -2.92
CA VAL A 139 -6.41 -6.18 -1.57
C VAL A 139 -7.71 -5.75 -0.92
N LYS A 140 -8.11 -6.40 0.17
CA LYS A 140 -9.20 -5.97 1.04
C LYS A 140 -8.64 -5.06 2.13
N MET A 141 -9.30 -3.93 2.35
CA MET A 141 -9.00 -3.00 3.42
C MET A 141 -10.21 -2.86 4.35
N GLU A 142 -9.94 -2.79 5.65
CA GLU A 142 -10.93 -2.57 6.70
C GLU A 142 -10.58 -1.32 7.50
N LYS A 143 -11.61 -0.56 7.89
CA LYS A 143 -11.44 0.60 8.74
C LYS A 143 -11.50 0.17 10.21
N ILE A 144 -10.36 0.16 10.89
CA ILE A 144 -10.20 -0.25 12.29
C ILE A 144 -9.73 0.96 13.10
N SER A 145 -10.52 1.34 14.11
CA SER A 145 -10.25 2.53 14.95
C SER A 145 -9.94 3.78 14.13
N GLY A 146 -10.72 4.01 13.06
CA GLY A 146 -10.58 5.17 12.19
C GLY A 146 -9.49 5.07 11.11
N LYS A 147 -8.62 4.05 11.16
CA LYS A 147 -7.52 3.85 10.20
C LYS A 147 -7.82 2.72 9.23
N TRP A 148 -7.49 2.91 7.96
CA TRP A 148 -7.59 1.85 6.96
C TRP A 148 -6.41 0.89 7.09
N LYS A 149 -6.70 -0.41 7.16
CA LYS A 149 -5.70 -1.47 7.22
C LYS A 149 -5.99 -2.55 6.20
N VAL A 150 -4.96 -3.10 5.58
CA VAL A 150 -5.06 -4.28 4.73
C VAL A 150 -5.40 -5.48 5.59
N SER A 151 -6.56 -6.09 5.33
CA SER A 151 -7.08 -7.23 6.08
C SER A 151 -7.01 -8.55 5.30
N SER A 152 -6.85 -8.49 3.98
CA SER A 152 -6.63 -9.67 3.15
C SER A 152 -5.99 -9.32 1.81
N ILE A 153 -5.19 -10.24 1.28
CA ILE A 153 -4.65 -10.26 -0.07
C ILE A 153 -5.10 -11.58 -0.69
N SER A 154 -5.60 -11.56 -1.92
CA SER A 154 -6.14 -12.75 -2.57
C SER A 154 -6.03 -12.72 -4.09
N ILE A 155 -5.88 -13.91 -4.67
CA ILE A 155 -5.96 -14.17 -6.11
C ILE A 155 -7.34 -14.78 -6.39
N ASN A 156 -8.05 -14.24 -7.37
CA ASN A 156 -9.42 -14.64 -7.71
C ASN A 156 -9.58 -14.76 -9.23
N ASN A 157 -10.45 -15.67 -9.69
CA ASN A 157 -10.75 -15.81 -11.12
C ASN A 157 -11.86 -14.87 -11.61
N ARG A 158 -12.41 -14.03 -10.72
CA ARG A 158 -13.53 -13.16 -11.02
C ARG A 158 -13.33 -11.75 -10.48
N LYS A 159 -13.85 -10.78 -11.23
CA LYS A 159 -14.00 -9.41 -10.77
C LYS A 159 -14.96 -9.38 -9.58
N LEU A 160 -14.66 -8.58 -8.56
CA LEU A 160 -15.63 -8.35 -7.49
C LEU A 160 -16.84 -7.60 -8.06
N PRO A 161 -18.08 -7.94 -7.63
CA PRO A 161 -19.23 -7.15 -7.99
C PRO A 161 -19.04 -5.73 -7.46
N ALA A 162 -19.39 -4.72 -8.28
CA ALA A 162 -19.57 -3.40 -7.72
C ALA A 162 -20.60 -3.50 -6.61
N ALA A 163 -20.35 -2.89 -5.44
CA ALA A 163 -21.30 -2.91 -4.34
C ALA A 163 -22.68 -2.52 -4.88
N ALA A 164 -23.67 -3.38 -4.64
CA ALA A 164 -25.05 -3.09 -5.01
C ALA A 164 -25.42 -1.76 -4.35
N LYS A 165 -25.91 -0.81 -5.16
CA LYS A 165 -26.40 0.47 -4.68
C LYS A 165 -27.59 0.24 -3.77
#